data_AF-A0BFL4-F1
#
_entry.id   AF-A0BFL4-F1
#
_cell.length_a   1.000
_cell.length_b   1.000
_cell.length_c   1.000
_cell.angle_alpha   90.00
_cell.angle_beta   90.00
_cell.angle_gamma   90.00
#
_symmetry.space_group_name_H-M   'P 1'
#
loop_
_entity.id
_entity.type
_entity.pdbx_description
1 polymer ?
#
loop_
_entity_poly.entity_id
_entity_poly.type
_entity_poly.pdbx_seq_one_letter_code
_entity_poly.pdbx_strand_id
1 'polypeptide(L)'
;MDSIKNFANSFVNRDQKNNTEGKVVPLEDKDKEPLSIKRPLVSMADDLQMVASKGLQKIIQQVDNAKSDVKQGFSQLDDKLKMMLKQYTQQINVWARSKVISSVIIVIEKFRPTVKEGLKDPDMCQCVKNLVDDTVDATWPEIVDEVKYQLMLQMADPYIEIEEKKQSIICLYPFVWIRNWYLYANYPFDRSSWKQYKTISYWFWYLVSAIPFYGVSEYFYVFDFLMIDKGDEYQLASFILSFKTMFFITQGVMKALIGYFMLYACTTMNYIGSTQQEDCTRKGPGASIEVFSEVVGQIAQVVLIWVAFFLLGCSKQKGKPIFQYDDTPPVKEGCFERGARLRYFMFWDLFALGGSIGLFWLVYMTQDTRPNFDNSGDFIYFTEICYGMLSFPFLIFNVPFINGRLTRAKETAYDRKGNCVPAIDGLRKTVKPKQEEDVNLLLNTLTIDVGEVFDG
;
A
#
# COMPACT_ATOMS: atom_id res chain seq x y z
N MET A 1 14.67 28.29 16.19
CA MET A 1 14.79 28.31 14.72
C MET A 1 16.02 29.07 14.23
N ASP A 2 16.59 30.00 15.01
CA ASP A 2 17.76 30.79 14.58
C ASP A 2 19.12 30.05 14.65
N SER A 3 19.26 28.98 15.45
CA SER A 3 20.49 28.17 15.46
C SER A 3 20.71 27.33 14.19
N ILE A 4 19.67 27.06 13.41
CA ILE A 4 19.78 26.29 12.15
C ILE A 4 20.23 27.20 11.00
N LYS A 5 19.87 28.49 11.02
CA LYS A 5 20.36 29.48 10.03
C LYS A 5 21.86 29.74 10.15
N ASN A 6 22.43 29.65 11.35
CA ASN A 6 23.86 29.88 11.57
C ASN A 6 24.75 28.71 11.15
N PHE A 7 24.22 27.49 11.04
CA PHE A 7 24.98 26.32 10.58
C PHE A 7 25.08 26.24 9.04
N ALA A 8 24.09 26.77 8.32
CA ALA A 8 24.12 26.83 6.86
C ALA A 8 25.11 27.88 6.33
N ASN A 9 25.32 28.98 7.06
CA ASN A 9 26.24 30.05 6.66
C ASN A 9 27.72 29.73 6.86
N SER A 10 28.08 28.63 7.55
CA SER A 10 29.49 28.26 7.76
C SER A 10 30.10 27.41 6.64
N PHE A 11 29.30 26.95 5.67
CA PHE A 11 29.80 26.14 4.54
C PHE A 11 30.01 26.94 3.25
N VAL A 12 29.61 28.21 3.18
CA VAL A 12 29.68 29.03 1.96
C VAL A 12 30.98 29.87 1.86
N ASN A 13 31.80 29.94 2.92
CA ASN A 13 32.95 30.84 2.97
C ASN A 13 34.33 30.15 3.04
N ARG A 14 34.49 28.95 2.46
CA ARG A 14 35.74 28.19 2.59
C ARG A 14 36.54 27.87 1.32
N ASP A 15 36.22 28.46 0.17
CA ASP A 15 36.99 28.25 -1.07
C ASP A 15 37.56 29.55 -1.70
N GLN A 16 37.90 30.54 -0.89
CA GLN A 16 38.72 31.67 -1.33
C GLN A 16 40.02 31.76 -0.54
N LYS A 17 41.03 31.01 -0.97
CA LYS A 17 42.43 31.45 -1.04
C LYS A 17 43.35 30.31 -1.49
N ASN A 18 44.04 30.57 -2.60
CA ASN A 18 45.35 30.06 -3.02
C ASN A 18 45.29 29.46 -4.44
N ASN A 19 45.61 30.25 -5.47
CA ASN A 19 46.93 30.12 -6.05
C ASN A 19 47.26 31.22 -7.06
N THR A 20 48.49 31.68 -6.89
CA THR A 20 49.32 32.59 -7.68
C THR A 20 49.55 32.14 -9.12
N GLU A 21 49.49 33.14 -10.00
CA GLU A 21 50.40 33.47 -11.11
C GLU A 21 50.74 32.42 -12.18
N GLY A 22 50.41 32.76 -13.44
CA GLY A 22 50.85 32.06 -14.65
C GLY A 22 50.40 32.73 -15.94
N LYS A 23 50.93 33.92 -16.21
CA LYS A 23 50.90 34.71 -17.47
C LYS A 23 50.77 33.88 -18.78
N VAL A 24 49.80 34.23 -19.64
CA VAL A 24 49.96 34.31 -21.10
C VAL A 24 49.05 35.45 -21.63
N VAL A 25 49.63 36.38 -22.39
CA VAL A 25 49.00 37.54 -23.08
C VAL A 25 49.07 37.29 -24.60
N PRO A 26 48.19 37.89 -25.43
CA PRO A 26 47.71 37.37 -26.72
C PRO A 26 48.27 38.11 -27.97
N LEU A 27 47.65 37.85 -29.14
CA LEU A 27 47.67 38.58 -30.45
C LEU A 27 48.81 38.13 -31.41
N GLU A 28 48.72 38.10 -32.75
CA GLU A 28 47.78 38.61 -33.76
C GLU A 28 48.17 38.08 -35.17
N ASP A 29 47.19 38.11 -36.08
CA ASP A 29 47.15 38.44 -37.53
C ASP A 29 48.33 38.29 -38.54
N LYS A 30 47.92 37.79 -39.73
CA LYS A 30 48.15 38.24 -41.14
C LYS A 30 49.54 38.25 -41.81
N ASP A 31 49.51 37.65 -43.01
CA ASP A 31 50.04 38.04 -44.34
C ASP A 31 51.27 38.97 -44.43
N LYS A 32 52.31 38.50 -45.14
CA LYS A 32 52.92 39.12 -46.35
C LYS A 32 54.16 38.38 -46.87
N GLU A 33 54.15 38.09 -48.17
CA GLU A 33 55.30 37.94 -49.08
C GLU A 33 55.95 39.32 -49.41
N PRO A 34 57.03 39.44 -50.22
CA PRO A 34 58.04 38.48 -50.73
C PRO A 34 59.50 38.98 -50.59
N LEU A 35 60.51 38.17 -50.93
CA LEU A 35 61.64 38.55 -51.84
C LEU A 35 62.64 37.41 -52.07
N SER A 36 63.06 37.30 -53.34
CA SER A 36 63.88 36.26 -53.95
C SER A 36 65.39 36.50 -53.85
N ILE A 37 66.19 35.44 -53.68
CA ILE A 37 67.58 35.35 -54.18
C ILE A 37 67.81 33.94 -54.76
N LYS A 38 68.53 33.87 -55.88
CA LYS A 38 68.58 32.78 -56.85
C LYS A 38 69.96 32.09 -56.88
N ARG A 39 69.94 30.77 -57.18
CA ARG A 39 70.98 29.87 -57.73
C ARG A 39 71.87 29.06 -56.72
N PRO A 40 72.61 28.02 -57.17
CA PRO A 40 72.08 26.67 -57.48
C PRO A 40 72.96 25.55 -56.88
N LEU A 41 72.37 24.46 -56.36
CA LEU A 41 73.09 23.21 -56.10
C LEU A 41 72.08 22.05 -56.07
N VAL A 42 71.52 21.79 -57.25
CA VAL A 42 70.52 20.74 -57.52
C VAL A 42 71.22 19.61 -58.24
N SER A 43 71.51 18.52 -57.53
CA SER A 43 71.57 17.14 -58.07
C SER A 43 72.04 16.09 -57.06
N MET A 44 72.48 16.46 -55.85
CA MET A 44 72.65 15.51 -54.72
C MET A 44 71.64 15.71 -53.58
N ALA A 45 70.82 16.77 -53.65
CA ALA A 45 69.79 17.07 -52.64
C ALA A 45 68.49 16.29 -52.83
N ASP A 46 68.13 15.94 -54.07
CA ASP A 46 66.82 15.33 -54.38
C ASP A 46 66.74 13.85 -53.95
N ASP A 47 67.84 13.09 -54.08
CA ASP A 47 67.92 11.71 -53.59
C ASP A 47 68.02 11.64 -52.06
N LEU A 48 68.68 12.63 -51.44
CA LEU A 48 68.72 12.76 -49.98
C LEU A 48 67.36 13.22 -49.42
N GLN A 49 66.64 14.10 -50.11
CA GLN A 49 65.29 14.54 -49.74
C GLN A 49 64.27 13.39 -49.87
N MET A 50 64.40 12.51 -50.87
CA MET A 50 63.49 11.38 -51.01
C MET A 50 63.70 10.31 -49.92
N VAL A 51 64.95 10.04 -49.52
CA VAL A 51 65.24 9.11 -48.41
C VAL A 51 64.90 9.74 -47.05
N ALA A 52 65.21 11.02 -46.85
CA ALA A 52 64.85 11.75 -45.64
C ALA A 52 63.33 11.88 -45.46
N SER A 53 62.56 12.12 -46.53
CA SER A 53 61.10 12.23 -46.48
C SER A 53 60.40 10.90 -46.18
N LYS A 54 60.86 9.77 -46.73
CA LYS A 54 60.33 8.44 -46.37
C LYS A 54 60.65 8.06 -44.92
N GLY A 55 61.85 8.41 -44.44
CA GLY A 55 62.22 8.26 -43.03
C GLY A 55 61.33 9.12 -42.12
N LEU A 56 61.15 10.40 -42.48
CA LEU A 56 60.28 11.33 -41.75
C LEU A 56 58.82 10.86 -41.72
N GLN A 57 58.29 10.37 -42.84
CA GLN A 57 56.90 9.90 -42.92
C GLN A 57 56.65 8.71 -41.99
N LYS A 58 57.58 7.76 -41.89
CA LYS A 58 57.47 6.65 -40.92
C LYS A 58 57.50 7.14 -39.48
N ILE A 59 58.36 8.12 -39.17
CA ILE A 59 58.45 8.70 -37.82
C ILE A 59 57.16 9.45 -37.48
N ILE A 60 56.65 10.28 -38.40
CA ILE A 60 55.38 11.00 -38.23
C ILE A 60 54.23 10.02 -37.99
N GLN A 61 54.16 8.93 -38.77
CA GLN A 61 53.12 7.92 -38.62
C GLN A 61 53.22 7.15 -37.28
N GLN A 62 54.44 6.87 -36.80
CA GLN A 62 54.63 6.29 -35.46
C GLN A 62 54.24 7.26 -34.35
N VAL A 63 54.53 8.55 -34.49
CA VAL A 63 54.13 9.58 -33.54
C VAL A 63 52.61 9.78 -33.52
N ASP A 64 51.96 9.77 -34.69
CA ASP A 64 50.51 9.90 -34.78
C ASP A 64 49.79 8.69 -34.17
N ASN A 65 50.28 7.47 -34.43
CA ASN A 65 49.76 6.26 -33.80
C ASN A 65 49.97 6.27 -32.27
N ALA A 66 51.15 6.67 -31.80
CA ALA A 66 51.42 6.80 -30.37
C ALA A 66 50.51 7.87 -29.73
N LYS A 67 50.26 8.99 -30.42
CA LYS A 67 49.34 10.04 -29.98
C LYS A 67 47.89 9.55 -29.95
N SER A 68 47.44 8.76 -30.92
CA SER A 68 46.09 8.18 -30.90
C SER A 68 45.92 7.17 -29.78
N ASP A 69 46.91 6.31 -29.54
CA ASP A 69 46.87 5.31 -28.47
C ASP A 69 46.82 5.98 -27.10
N VAL A 70 47.61 7.04 -26.89
CA VAL A 70 47.57 7.84 -25.67
C VAL A 70 46.22 8.52 -25.50
N LYS A 71 45.65 9.11 -26.57
CA LYS A 71 44.34 9.76 -26.53
C LYS A 71 43.22 8.75 -26.21
N GLN A 72 43.28 7.56 -26.78
CA GLN A 72 42.32 6.48 -26.53
C GLN A 72 42.47 5.93 -25.10
N GLY A 73 43.69 5.82 -24.57
CA GLY A 73 43.94 5.45 -23.19
C GLY A 73 43.38 6.46 -22.19
N PHE A 74 43.54 7.76 -22.46
CA PHE A 74 42.96 8.82 -21.62
C PHE A 74 41.42 8.82 -21.64
N SER A 75 40.77 8.62 -22.79
CA SER A 75 39.31 8.55 -22.85
C SER A 75 38.76 7.34 -22.10
N GLN A 76 39.40 6.17 -22.23
CA GLN A 76 39.00 4.98 -21.47
C GLN A 76 39.19 5.16 -19.96
N LEU A 77 40.24 5.84 -19.53
CA LEU A 77 40.49 6.14 -18.12
C LEU A 77 39.42 7.11 -17.57
N ASP A 78 39.07 8.15 -18.33
CA ASP A 78 38.04 9.12 -17.95
C ASP A 78 36.66 8.46 -17.83
N ASP A 79 36.27 7.61 -18.80
CA ASP A 79 35.02 6.86 -18.74
C ASP A 79 34.98 5.91 -17.52
N LYS A 80 36.10 5.23 -17.22
CA LYS A 80 36.20 4.36 -16.04
C LYS A 80 36.10 5.15 -14.74
N LEU A 81 36.73 6.32 -14.66
CA LEU A 81 36.65 7.20 -13.50
C LEU A 81 35.22 7.71 -13.29
N LYS A 82 34.55 8.16 -14.36
CA LYS A 82 33.13 8.57 -14.33
C LYS A 82 32.21 7.46 -13.86
N MET A 83 32.40 6.23 -14.34
CA MET A 83 31.63 5.07 -13.88
C MET A 83 31.88 4.76 -12.39
N MET A 84 33.13 4.77 -11.94
CA MET A 84 33.46 4.56 -10.52
C MET A 84 32.86 5.67 -9.65
N LEU A 85 32.99 6.94 -10.02
CA LEU A 85 32.40 8.06 -9.31
C LEU A 85 30.88 7.92 -9.22
N LYS A 86 30.21 7.54 -10.31
CA LYS A 86 28.76 7.30 -10.30
C LYS A 86 28.37 6.19 -9.32
N GLN A 87 29.13 5.09 -9.28
CA GLN A 87 28.90 3.99 -8.33
C GLN A 87 29.14 4.42 -6.88
N TYR A 88 30.23 5.16 -6.61
CA TYR A 88 30.51 5.68 -5.26
C TYR A 88 29.45 6.68 -4.80
N THR A 89 29.02 7.60 -5.66
CA THR A 89 27.94 8.55 -5.34
C THR A 89 26.63 7.82 -5.02
N GLN A 90 26.29 6.76 -5.77
CA GLN A 90 25.13 5.93 -5.46
C GLN A 90 25.27 5.24 -4.08
N GLN A 91 26.43 4.65 -3.78
CA GLN A 91 26.67 4.01 -2.48
C GLN A 91 26.62 5.01 -1.32
N ILE A 92 27.19 6.21 -1.48
CA ILE A 92 27.15 7.27 -0.48
C ILE A 92 25.72 7.74 -0.23
N ASN A 93 24.92 7.93 -1.29
CA ASN A 93 23.52 8.32 -1.16
C ASN A 93 22.69 7.28 -0.40
N VAL A 94 22.92 5.99 -0.68
CA VAL A 94 22.25 4.88 0.03
C VAL A 94 22.67 4.85 1.50
N TRP A 95 23.98 4.94 1.77
CA TRP A 95 24.51 4.97 3.13
C TRP A 95 23.99 6.16 3.94
N ALA A 96 23.98 7.35 3.34
CA ALA A 96 23.49 8.57 3.97
C ALA A 96 22.00 8.46 4.32
N ARG A 97 21.16 7.97 3.40
CA ARG A 97 19.72 7.74 3.64
C ARG A 97 19.49 6.74 4.77
N SER A 98 20.20 5.61 4.76
CA SER A 98 20.12 4.60 5.81
C SER A 98 20.53 5.16 7.19
N LYS A 99 21.57 6.00 7.23
CA LYS A 99 22.00 6.69 8.45
C LYS A 99 20.96 7.70 8.97
N VAL A 100 20.31 8.45 8.09
CA VAL A 100 19.24 9.38 8.49
C VAL A 100 18.07 8.59 9.09
N ILE A 101 17.59 7.54 8.41
CA ILE A 101 16.49 6.70 8.91
C ILE A 101 16.83 6.11 10.29
N SER A 102 18.03 5.55 10.44
CA SER A 102 18.50 4.99 11.72
C SER A 102 18.55 6.04 12.82
N SER A 103 18.99 7.26 12.50
CA SER A 103 19.08 8.37 13.46
C SER A 103 17.68 8.81 13.91
N VAL A 104 16.72 8.89 12.98
CA VAL A 104 15.33 9.24 13.30
C VAL A 104 14.70 8.16 14.19
N ILE A 105 14.92 6.87 13.92
CA ILE A 105 14.41 5.78 14.77
C ILE A 105 14.97 5.89 16.19
N ILE A 106 16.27 6.15 16.36
CA ILE A 106 16.88 6.36 17.68
C ILE A 106 16.22 7.54 18.42
N VAL A 107 15.92 8.62 17.70
CA VAL A 107 15.24 9.78 18.26
C VAL A 107 13.82 9.43 18.69
N ILE A 108 13.05 8.71 17.85
CA ILE A 108 11.71 8.26 18.18
C ILE A 108 11.74 7.38 19.44
N GLU A 109 12.60 6.37 19.50
CA GLU A 109 12.72 5.51 20.69
C GLU A 109 13.00 6.28 21.99
N LYS A 110 13.76 7.39 21.92
CA LYS A 110 13.97 8.27 23.08
C LYS A 110 12.70 9.04 23.52
N PHE A 111 11.73 9.25 22.62
CA PHE A 111 10.45 9.89 22.95
C PHE A 111 9.44 8.93 23.59
N ARG A 112 9.64 7.60 23.51
CA ARG A 112 8.76 6.59 24.13
C ARG A 112 8.40 6.89 25.59
N PRO A 113 9.37 7.10 26.52
CA PRO A 113 9.05 7.39 27.92
C PRO A 113 8.29 8.73 28.07
N THR A 114 8.62 9.74 27.27
CA THR A 114 7.93 11.03 27.31
C THR A 114 6.46 10.91 26.89
N VAL A 115 6.16 10.08 25.89
CA VAL A 115 4.78 9.81 25.47
C VAL A 115 4.02 9.05 26.55
N LYS A 116 4.65 8.06 27.20
CA LYS A 116 4.04 7.34 28.33
C LYS A 116 3.66 8.29 29.47
N GLU A 117 4.60 9.12 29.91
CA GLU A 117 4.35 10.05 31.01
C GLU A 117 3.37 11.17 30.61
N GLY A 118 3.38 11.61 29.35
CA GLY A 118 2.44 12.62 28.85
C GLY A 118 1.00 12.14 28.70
N LEU A 119 0.76 10.83 28.53
CA LEU A 119 -0.58 10.25 28.46
C LEU A 119 -1.16 9.88 29.84
N LYS A 120 -0.30 9.85 30.88
CA LYS A 120 -0.73 9.57 32.25
C LYS A 120 -1.22 10.85 32.91
N ASP A 121 -2.47 10.84 33.34
CA ASP A 121 -3.00 11.83 34.26
C ASP A 121 -2.45 11.54 35.67
N PRO A 122 -2.00 12.56 36.44
CA PRO A 122 -1.57 12.35 37.82
C PRO A 122 -2.62 11.63 38.68
N ASP A 123 -3.91 11.90 38.46
CA ASP A 123 -5.03 11.41 39.25
C ASP A 123 -5.62 10.07 38.78
N MET A 124 -5.14 9.48 37.66
CA MET A 124 -5.67 8.19 37.21
C MET A 124 -5.25 7.02 38.14
N CYS A 125 -6.11 6.02 38.28
CA CYS A 125 -5.79 4.82 39.06
C CYS A 125 -4.57 4.07 38.48
N GLN A 126 -3.82 3.36 39.33
CA GLN A 126 -2.67 2.56 38.91
C GLN A 126 -3.05 1.51 37.85
N CYS A 127 -4.28 0.98 37.92
CA CYS A 127 -4.84 0.09 36.91
C CYS A 127 -4.80 0.68 35.49
N VAL A 128 -5.25 1.92 35.34
CA VAL A 128 -5.30 2.62 34.06
C VAL A 128 -3.90 3.06 33.64
N LYS A 129 -3.01 3.44 34.58
CA LYS A 129 -1.59 3.75 34.28
C LYS A 129 -0.89 2.56 33.62
N ASN A 130 -1.04 1.37 34.22
CA ASN A 130 -0.47 0.14 33.68
C ASN A 130 -1.06 -0.18 32.30
N LEU A 131 -2.37 -0.04 32.12
CA LEU A 131 -3.02 -0.25 30.81
C LEU A 131 -2.51 0.71 29.74
N VAL A 132 -2.30 1.99 30.08
CA VAL A 132 -1.71 2.98 29.17
C VAL A 132 -0.28 2.59 28.81
N ASP A 133 0.53 2.20 29.80
CA ASP A 133 1.91 1.74 29.59
C ASP A 133 1.96 0.53 28.64
N ASP A 134 1.14 -0.49 28.91
CA ASP A 134 1.03 -1.71 28.10
C ASP A 134 0.55 -1.40 26.68
N THR A 135 -0.42 -0.48 26.54
CA THR A 135 -0.97 -0.07 25.24
C THR A 135 0.06 0.68 24.42
N VAL A 136 0.80 1.61 25.04
CA VAL A 136 1.88 2.34 24.39
C VAL A 136 2.97 1.36 23.99
N ASP A 137 3.39 0.45 24.86
CA ASP A 137 4.44 -0.53 24.56
C ASP A 137 4.05 -1.48 23.43
N ALA A 138 2.80 -1.95 23.41
CA ALA A 138 2.30 -2.80 22.35
C ALA A 138 2.20 -2.08 20.99
N THR A 139 1.90 -0.77 21.01
CA THR A 139 1.68 0.03 19.78
C THR A 139 2.97 0.70 19.31
N TRP A 140 3.98 0.86 20.17
CA TRP A 140 5.22 1.58 19.86
C TRP A 140 5.97 1.05 18.63
N PRO A 141 6.19 -0.28 18.48
CA PRO A 141 6.86 -0.82 17.29
C PRO A 141 6.11 -0.47 16.00
N GLU A 142 4.77 -0.43 16.03
CA GLU A 142 3.94 -0.09 14.88
C GLU A 142 4.13 1.38 14.48
N ILE A 143 4.27 2.27 15.46
CA ILE A 143 4.57 3.70 15.21
C ILE A 143 5.95 3.85 14.58
N VAL A 144 6.96 3.15 15.10
CA VAL A 144 8.33 3.18 14.57
C VAL A 144 8.37 2.67 13.13
N ASP A 145 7.70 1.54 12.87
CA ASP A 145 7.59 0.97 11.53
C ASP A 145 6.86 1.90 10.56
N GLU A 146 5.79 2.56 11.02
CA GLU A 146 5.07 3.54 10.20
C GLU A 146 5.94 4.75 9.86
N VAL A 147 6.67 5.31 10.82
CA VAL A 147 7.54 6.45 10.54
C VAL A 147 8.71 6.03 9.64
N LYS A 148 9.31 4.85 9.87
CA LYS A 148 10.33 4.28 8.97
C LYS A 148 9.78 4.18 7.55
N TYR A 149 8.56 3.64 7.41
CA TYR A 149 7.89 3.48 6.13
C TYR A 149 7.66 4.82 5.41
N GLN A 150 7.13 5.82 6.11
CA GLN A 150 6.89 7.16 5.54
C GLN A 150 8.19 7.85 5.12
N LEU A 151 9.26 7.71 5.90
CA LEU A 151 10.58 8.23 5.52
C LEU A 151 11.15 7.52 4.29
N MET A 152 11.02 6.20 4.21
CA MET A 152 11.45 5.42 3.05
C MET A 152 10.70 5.84 1.79
N LEU A 153 9.39 6.07 1.88
CA LEU A 153 8.58 6.59 0.76
C LEU A 153 9.03 7.96 0.26
N GLN A 154 9.60 8.81 1.12
CA GLN A 154 10.10 10.12 0.73
C GLN A 154 11.50 10.08 0.12
N MET A 155 12.30 9.08 0.50
CA MET A 155 13.72 8.98 0.14
C MET A 155 14.01 8.01 -1.00
N ALA A 156 13.20 6.96 -1.17
CA ALA A 156 13.45 5.89 -2.12
C ALA A 156 12.22 5.63 -2.99
N ASP A 157 12.47 5.32 -4.26
CA ASP A 157 11.41 4.90 -5.17
C ASP A 157 10.99 3.47 -4.81
N PRO A 158 9.72 3.24 -4.41
CA PRO A 158 9.22 1.91 -4.19
C PRO A 158 9.14 1.19 -5.54
N TYR A 159 9.54 -0.07 -5.58
CA TYR A 159 9.20 -0.95 -6.70
C TYR A 159 8.21 -2.02 -6.24
N ILE A 160 7.34 -2.42 -7.16
CA ILE A 160 6.32 -3.43 -6.92
C ILE A 160 6.74 -4.64 -7.72
N GLU A 161 7.07 -5.72 -7.03
CA GLU A 161 7.22 -7.03 -7.67
C GLU A 161 5.81 -7.59 -7.92
N ILE A 162 5.29 -7.35 -9.12
CA ILE A 162 3.99 -7.92 -9.52
C ILE A 162 4.27 -9.37 -9.94
N GLU A 163 3.94 -10.32 -9.07
CA GLU A 163 3.79 -11.71 -9.47
C GLU A 163 2.59 -11.81 -10.42
N GLU A 164 2.84 -11.69 -11.73
CA GLU A 164 1.79 -11.89 -12.71
C GLU A 164 1.27 -13.34 -12.61
N LYS A 165 0.01 -13.49 -12.17
CA LYS A 165 -0.65 -14.80 -12.18
C LYS A 165 -0.73 -15.28 -13.62
N LYS A 166 -0.02 -16.37 -13.94
CA LYS A 166 -0.14 -17.04 -15.24
C LYS A 166 -1.61 -17.41 -15.44
N GLN A 167 -2.24 -16.81 -16.44
CA GLN A 167 -3.65 -17.07 -16.73
C GLN A 167 -3.81 -18.54 -17.09
N SER A 168 -4.47 -19.30 -16.23
CA SER A 168 -4.71 -20.71 -16.45
C SER A 168 -5.89 -20.90 -17.40
N ILE A 169 -5.71 -21.77 -18.40
CA ILE A 169 -6.72 -22.45 -19.23
C ILE A 169 -7.79 -21.55 -19.87
N ILE A 170 -7.75 -21.49 -21.21
CA ILE A 170 -8.65 -20.69 -22.08
C ILE A 170 -10.14 -20.89 -21.76
N CYS A 171 -10.57 -22.08 -21.30
CA CYS A 171 -11.97 -22.38 -21.00
C CYS A 171 -12.55 -21.64 -19.78
N LEU A 172 -11.71 -21.12 -18.86
CA LEU A 172 -12.17 -20.38 -17.67
C LEU A 172 -12.24 -18.86 -17.89
N TYR A 173 -12.07 -18.41 -19.14
CA TYR A 173 -12.05 -16.99 -19.49
C TYR A 173 -13.26 -16.17 -18.99
N PRO A 174 -14.53 -16.61 -19.12
CA PRO A 174 -15.66 -15.80 -18.64
C PRO A 174 -15.65 -15.63 -17.12
N PHE A 175 -15.28 -16.67 -16.37
CA PHE A 175 -15.19 -16.59 -14.91
C PHE A 175 -14.06 -15.66 -14.47
N VAL A 176 -12.89 -15.73 -15.11
CA VAL A 176 -11.77 -14.82 -14.86
C VAL A 176 -12.15 -13.38 -15.19
N TRP A 177 -12.88 -13.15 -16.28
CA TRP A 177 -13.37 -11.82 -16.65
C TRP A 177 -14.36 -11.26 -15.62
N ILE A 178 -15.35 -12.05 -15.19
CA ILE A 178 -16.30 -11.64 -14.13
C ILE A 178 -15.55 -11.34 -12.83
N ARG A 179 -14.62 -12.21 -12.43
CA ARG A 179 -13.78 -12.02 -11.25
C ARG A 179 -13.01 -10.71 -11.32
N ASN A 180 -12.31 -10.46 -12.42
CA ASN A 180 -11.50 -9.25 -12.58
C ASN A 180 -12.36 -7.99 -12.60
N TRP A 181 -13.52 -8.05 -13.26
CA TRP A 181 -14.48 -6.95 -13.29
C TRP A 181 -15.04 -6.66 -11.89
N TYR A 182 -15.44 -7.70 -11.15
CA TYR A 182 -15.92 -7.61 -9.78
C TYR A 182 -14.88 -7.01 -8.83
N LEU A 183 -13.66 -7.58 -8.83
CA LEU A 183 -12.58 -7.14 -7.95
C LEU A 183 -12.15 -5.69 -8.25
N TYR A 184 -12.03 -5.34 -9.54
CA TYR A 184 -11.67 -3.97 -9.92
C TYR A 184 -12.81 -2.96 -9.69
N ALA A 185 -14.07 -3.40 -9.74
CA ALA A 185 -15.20 -2.53 -9.41
C ALA A 185 -15.30 -2.22 -7.91
N ASN A 186 -15.01 -3.21 -7.05
CA ASN A 186 -15.13 -3.09 -5.59
C ASN A 186 -13.86 -2.64 -4.89
N TYR A 187 -12.67 -2.96 -5.42
CA TYR A 187 -11.39 -2.59 -4.81
C TYR A 187 -10.37 -2.14 -5.89
N PRO A 188 -10.63 -1.02 -6.59
CA PRO A 188 -9.74 -0.53 -7.65
C PRO A 188 -8.42 0.02 -7.09
N PHE A 189 -7.29 -0.33 -7.72
CA PHE A 189 -5.97 0.20 -7.31
C PHE A 189 -5.69 1.66 -7.70
N ASP A 190 -6.39 2.18 -8.71
CA ASP A 190 -6.10 3.47 -9.35
C ASP A 190 -7.21 4.51 -9.19
N ARG A 191 -8.22 4.23 -8.36
CA ARG A 191 -9.37 5.11 -8.14
C ARG A 191 -9.52 5.43 -6.67
N SER A 192 -9.76 6.71 -6.38
CA SER A 192 -10.21 7.13 -5.06
C SER A 192 -11.61 6.62 -4.75
N SER A 193 -11.91 6.48 -3.46
CA SER A 193 -13.23 6.02 -2.98
C SER A 193 -14.37 6.88 -3.58
N TRP A 194 -14.18 8.20 -3.70
CA TRP A 194 -15.15 9.09 -4.35
C TRP A 194 -15.38 8.79 -5.83
N LYS A 195 -14.32 8.42 -6.56
CA LYS A 195 -14.42 8.04 -7.97
C LYS A 195 -15.06 6.66 -8.11
N GLN A 196 -14.80 5.76 -7.17
CA GLN A 196 -15.45 4.46 -7.08
C GLN A 196 -16.97 4.61 -6.87
N TYR A 197 -17.42 5.43 -5.93
CA TYR A 197 -18.85 5.70 -5.69
C TYR A 197 -19.58 6.32 -6.89
N LYS A 198 -18.87 6.93 -7.84
CA LYS A 198 -19.48 7.43 -9.10
C LYS A 198 -19.62 6.36 -10.18
N THR A 199 -19.03 5.17 -9.98
CA THR A 199 -19.03 4.11 -10.98
C THR A 199 -20.29 3.25 -10.86
N ILE A 200 -21.05 3.11 -11.95
CA ILE A 200 -22.30 2.31 -11.96
C ILE A 200 -22.06 0.85 -11.59
N SER A 201 -20.93 0.25 -12.00
CA SER A 201 -20.60 -1.14 -11.68
C SER A 201 -20.45 -1.39 -10.19
N TYR A 202 -19.97 -0.40 -9.42
CA TYR A 202 -19.89 -0.51 -7.96
C TYR A 202 -21.28 -0.61 -7.34
N TRP A 203 -22.19 0.29 -7.74
CA TRP A 203 -23.58 0.27 -7.25
C TRP A 203 -24.33 -0.98 -7.65
N PHE A 204 -24.08 -1.52 -8.84
CA PHE A 204 -24.67 -2.79 -9.26
C PHE A 204 -24.34 -3.91 -8.26
N TRP A 205 -23.06 -4.12 -7.95
CA TRP A 205 -22.64 -5.15 -7.00
C TRP A 205 -23.11 -4.87 -5.58
N TYR A 206 -23.05 -3.62 -5.15
CA TYR A 206 -23.55 -3.19 -3.84
C TYR A 206 -25.04 -3.47 -3.68
N LEU A 207 -25.87 -3.12 -4.67
CA LEU A 207 -27.32 -3.36 -4.64
C LEU A 207 -27.64 -4.85 -4.61
N VAL A 208 -26.94 -5.68 -5.39
CA VAL A 208 -27.10 -7.15 -5.33
C VAL A 208 -26.77 -7.68 -3.93
N SER A 209 -25.70 -7.19 -3.31
CA SER A 209 -25.29 -7.58 -1.96
C SER A 209 -26.27 -7.13 -0.86
N ALA A 210 -27.02 -6.06 -1.10
CA ALA A 210 -27.92 -5.44 -0.15
C ALA A 210 -29.32 -6.07 -0.12
N ILE A 211 -29.63 -7.04 -0.99
CA ILE A 211 -30.93 -7.71 -1.04
C ILE A 211 -31.00 -8.79 0.05
N PRO A 212 -31.84 -8.64 1.09
CA PRO A 212 -31.91 -9.60 2.21
C PRO A 212 -32.87 -10.77 1.94
N PHE A 213 -33.49 -10.84 0.76
CA PHE A 213 -34.49 -11.86 0.44
C PHE A 213 -33.82 -13.17 0.00
N TYR A 214 -34.44 -14.31 0.36
CA TYR A 214 -34.04 -15.66 -0.10
C TYR A 214 -32.57 -16.04 0.10
N GLY A 215 -31.89 -15.42 1.07
CA GLY A 215 -30.47 -15.69 1.28
C GLY A 215 -29.54 -15.05 0.23
N VAL A 216 -30.02 -14.14 -0.63
CA VAL A 216 -29.20 -13.57 -1.72
C VAL A 216 -27.93 -12.91 -1.18
N SER A 217 -28.03 -12.17 -0.06
CA SER A 217 -26.88 -11.53 0.57
C SER A 217 -25.83 -12.55 1.06
N GLU A 218 -26.28 -13.67 1.60
CA GLU A 218 -25.51 -14.78 2.14
C GLU A 218 -24.69 -15.43 1.02
N TYR A 219 -25.35 -15.79 -0.09
CA TYR A 219 -24.71 -16.35 -1.26
C TYR A 219 -23.76 -15.37 -1.92
N PHE A 220 -24.09 -14.07 -1.90
CA PHE A 220 -23.21 -13.03 -2.43
C PHE A 220 -21.89 -12.94 -1.66
N TYR A 221 -21.89 -13.07 -0.33
CA TYR A 221 -20.63 -13.10 0.43
C TYR A 221 -19.82 -14.37 0.20
N VAL A 222 -20.46 -15.51 -0.03
CA VAL A 222 -19.76 -16.72 -0.48
C VAL A 222 -19.08 -16.45 -1.83
N PHE A 223 -19.78 -15.80 -2.75
CA PHE A 223 -19.21 -15.37 -4.03
C PHE A 223 -18.04 -14.40 -3.84
N ASP A 224 -18.18 -13.36 -3.02
CA ASP A 224 -17.11 -12.39 -2.71
C ASP A 224 -15.87 -13.10 -2.15
N PHE A 225 -16.07 -13.99 -1.16
CA PHE A 225 -15.00 -14.78 -0.57
C PHE A 225 -14.28 -15.68 -1.58
N LEU A 226 -14.98 -16.21 -2.58
CA LEU A 226 -14.36 -16.99 -3.66
C LEU A 226 -13.53 -16.12 -4.61
N MET A 227 -13.88 -14.84 -4.77
CA MET A 227 -13.21 -13.93 -5.70
C MET A 227 -11.95 -13.29 -5.12
N ILE A 228 -11.96 -12.92 -3.84
CA ILE A 228 -10.84 -12.24 -3.17
C ILE A 228 -9.56 -13.10 -3.09
N ASP A 229 -8.41 -12.44 -2.99
CA ASP A 229 -7.13 -13.11 -2.77
C ASP A 229 -6.97 -13.51 -1.29
N LYS A 230 -7.26 -14.78 -1.00
CA LYS A 230 -7.12 -15.41 0.34
C LYS A 230 -5.66 -15.46 0.83
N GLY A 231 -4.70 -15.21 -0.05
CA GLY A 231 -3.30 -15.14 0.32
C GLY A 231 -2.88 -13.77 0.86
N ASP A 232 -3.74 -12.76 0.79
CA ASP A 232 -3.44 -11.40 1.30
C ASP A 232 -4.15 -11.10 2.63
N GLU A 233 -3.38 -10.62 3.60
CA GLU A 233 -3.88 -10.32 4.96
C GLU A 233 -4.91 -9.19 4.95
N TYR A 234 -4.66 -8.12 4.18
CA TYR A 234 -5.56 -6.97 4.14
C TYR A 234 -6.89 -7.31 3.49
N GLN A 235 -6.88 -8.06 2.38
CA GLN A 235 -8.11 -8.51 1.71
C GLN A 235 -8.98 -9.37 2.62
N LEU A 236 -8.39 -10.33 3.35
CA LEU A 236 -9.13 -11.15 4.30
C LEU A 236 -9.67 -10.34 5.49
N ALA A 237 -8.87 -9.44 6.05
CA ALA A 237 -9.31 -8.58 7.14
C ALA A 237 -10.44 -7.64 6.72
N SER A 238 -10.29 -6.99 5.56
CA SER A 238 -11.30 -6.11 4.97
C SER A 238 -12.60 -6.87 4.67
N PHE A 239 -12.49 -8.11 4.16
CA PHE A 239 -13.61 -9.00 3.97
C PHE A 239 -14.32 -9.30 5.30
N ILE A 240 -13.59 -9.70 6.35
CA ILE A 240 -14.17 -10.01 7.67
C ILE A 240 -14.93 -8.82 8.23
N LEU A 241 -14.32 -7.63 8.22
CA LEU A 241 -14.91 -6.40 8.74
C LEU A 241 -16.14 -5.97 7.93
N SER A 242 -16.05 -6.01 6.60
CA SER A 242 -17.14 -5.63 5.71
C SER A 242 -18.31 -6.61 5.82
N PHE A 243 -18.02 -7.91 5.86
CA PHE A 243 -19.00 -8.97 6.07
C PHE A 243 -19.77 -8.77 7.37
N LYS A 244 -19.08 -8.60 8.50
CA LYS A 244 -19.73 -8.42 9.81
C LYS A 244 -20.46 -7.10 9.95
N THR A 245 -19.94 -6.04 9.33
CA THR A 245 -20.61 -4.75 9.26
C THR A 245 -21.94 -4.88 8.52
N MET A 246 -21.93 -5.53 7.37
CA MET A 246 -23.13 -5.74 6.59
C MET A 246 -24.09 -6.71 7.28
N PHE A 247 -23.58 -7.74 7.95
CA PHE A 247 -24.37 -8.64 8.79
C PHE A 247 -25.11 -7.86 9.91
N PHE A 248 -24.45 -6.91 10.57
CA PHE A 248 -25.11 -6.02 11.53
C PHE A 248 -26.22 -5.18 10.88
N ILE A 249 -25.96 -4.59 9.71
CA ILE A 249 -26.92 -3.74 9.01
C ILE A 249 -28.13 -4.56 8.51
N THR A 250 -27.89 -5.66 7.80
CA THR A 250 -28.97 -6.44 7.16
C THR A 250 -29.68 -7.35 8.15
N GLN A 251 -28.95 -8.19 8.89
CA GLN A 251 -29.53 -9.18 9.80
C GLN A 251 -29.90 -8.60 11.15
N GLY A 252 -29.18 -7.58 11.62
CA GLY A 252 -29.54 -6.85 12.84
C GLY A 252 -30.61 -5.80 12.56
N VAL A 253 -30.22 -4.68 11.95
CA VAL A 253 -31.05 -3.47 11.84
C VAL A 253 -32.22 -3.65 10.87
N MET A 254 -31.97 -4.11 9.64
CA MET A 254 -33.03 -4.20 8.62
C MET A 254 -34.06 -5.28 8.98
N LYS A 255 -33.65 -6.48 9.40
CA LYS A 255 -34.59 -7.50 9.89
C LYS A 255 -35.38 -6.99 11.10
N ALA A 256 -34.75 -6.34 12.09
CA ALA A 256 -35.49 -5.77 13.21
C ALA A 256 -36.56 -4.75 12.77
N LEU A 257 -36.24 -3.87 11.82
CA LEU A 257 -37.19 -2.89 11.28
C LEU A 257 -38.33 -3.57 10.52
N ILE A 258 -38.03 -4.55 9.65
CA ILE A 258 -39.05 -5.31 8.92
C ILE A 258 -39.97 -6.04 9.90
N GLY A 259 -39.41 -6.74 10.87
CA GLY A 259 -40.16 -7.44 11.92
C GLY A 259 -41.05 -6.49 12.72
N TYR A 260 -40.54 -5.31 13.08
CA TYR A 260 -41.33 -4.28 13.76
C TYR A 260 -42.50 -3.78 12.90
N PHE A 261 -42.28 -3.45 11.62
CA PHE A 261 -43.35 -3.00 10.73
C PHE A 261 -44.38 -4.10 10.44
N MET A 262 -43.95 -5.36 10.28
CA MET A 262 -44.86 -6.50 10.11
C MET A 262 -45.71 -6.70 11.36
N LEU A 263 -45.10 -6.65 12.55
CA LEU A 263 -45.82 -6.73 13.82
C LEU A 263 -46.81 -5.57 13.97
N TYR A 264 -46.37 -4.32 13.73
CA TYR A 264 -47.23 -3.14 13.84
C TYR A 264 -48.41 -3.18 12.85
N ALA A 265 -48.17 -3.58 11.60
CA ALA A 265 -49.23 -3.77 10.61
C ALA A 265 -50.24 -4.84 11.06
N CYS A 266 -49.74 -5.94 11.61
CA CYS A 266 -50.56 -7.01 12.18
C CYS A 266 -51.39 -6.53 13.38
N THR A 267 -50.80 -5.86 14.37
CA THR A 267 -51.48 -5.51 15.62
C THR A 267 -52.37 -4.28 15.52
N THR A 268 -51.99 -3.30 14.69
CA THR A 268 -52.61 -1.96 14.71
C THR A 268 -53.49 -1.71 13.49
N MET A 269 -53.10 -2.20 12.30
CA MET A 269 -53.87 -1.94 11.07
C MET A 269 -55.01 -2.94 10.83
N ASN A 270 -54.91 -4.17 11.36
CA ASN A 270 -55.90 -5.23 11.18
C ASN A 270 -56.86 -5.37 12.39
N TYR A 271 -57.36 -4.26 12.94
CA TYR A 271 -58.19 -4.29 14.15
C TYR A 271 -59.67 -4.66 13.90
N ILE A 272 -60.02 -5.42 12.86
CA ILE A 272 -61.44 -5.65 12.49
C ILE A 272 -61.71 -7.12 12.13
N GLY A 273 -61.70 -8.02 13.14
CA GLY A 273 -62.32 -9.35 13.06
C GLY A 273 -61.49 -10.50 13.67
N SER A 274 -62.17 -11.50 14.27
CA SER A 274 -61.53 -12.69 14.86
C SER A 274 -60.74 -13.54 13.85
N THR A 275 -61.10 -13.48 12.57
CA THR A 275 -60.38 -14.16 11.48
C THR A 275 -59.01 -13.55 11.18
N GLN A 276 -58.73 -12.31 11.61
CA GLN A 276 -57.44 -11.65 11.36
C GLN A 276 -56.34 -12.07 12.35
N GLN A 277 -56.69 -12.65 13.51
CA GLN A 277 -55.72 -13.11 14.51
C GLN A 277 -54.97 -14.37 14.07
N GLU A 278 -55.65 -15.29 13.39
CA GLU A 278 -55.01 -16.46 12.76
C GLU A 278 -54.05 -16.03 11.64
N ASP A 279 -54.43 -14.99 10.89
CA ASP A 279 -53.61 -14.43 9.81
C ASP A 279 -52.31 -13.80 10.33
N CYS A 280 -52.36 -13.12 11.48
CA CYS A 280 -51.19 -12.60 12.16
C CYS A 280 -50.21 -13.69 12.60
N THR A 281 -50.74 -14.84 13.05
CA THR A 281 -49.90 -15.98 13.46
C THR A 281 -49.23 -16.63 12.24
N ARG A 282 -49.90 -16.64 11.08
CA ARG A 282 -49.37 -17.23 9.83
C ARG A 282 -48.48 -16.30 9.01
N LYS A 283 -48.67 -14.99 9.13
CA LYS A 283 -47.93 -13.95 8.39
C LYS A 283 -46.97 -13.16 9.28
N GLY A 284 -46.79 -13.60 10.53
CA GLY A 284 -45.86 -13.01 11.47
C GLY A 284 -44.42 -13.04 10.95
N PRO A 285 -43.54 -12.20 11.51
CA PRO A 285 -42.13 -12.19 11.12
C PRO A 285 -41.49 -13.55 11.42
N GLY A 286 -41.03 -14.24 10.36
CA GLY A 286 -40.45 -15.59 10.45
C GLY A 286 -41.41 -16.72 10.05
N ALA A 287 -42.72 -16.47 9.95
CA ALA A 287 -43.71 -17.52 9.67
C ALA A 287 -43.79 -17.94 8.19
N SER A 288 -43.49 -17.03 7.26
CA SER A 288 -43.61 -17.28 5.81
C SER A 288 -42.30 -17.64 5.11
N ILE A 289 -41.19 -17.69 5.85
CA ILE A 289 -39.87 -17.87 5.26
C ILE A 289 -39.53 -19.37 5.30
N GLU A 290 -38.87 -19.84 4.24
CA GLU A 290 -38.29 -21.18 4.22
C GLU A 290 -37.19 -21.27 5.28
N VAL A 291 -37.57 -21.63 6.51
CA VAL A 291 -36.70 -21.76 7.69
C VAL A 291 -35.42 -22.52 7.34
N PHE A 292 -35.53 -23.55 6.51
CA PHE A 292 -34.38 -24.33 6.05
C PHE A 292 -33.35 -23.49 5.29
N SER A 293 -33.79 -22.65 4.34
CA SER A 293 -32.89 -21.81 3.53
C SER A 293 -32.17 -20.77 4.39
N GLU A 294 -32.87 -20.16 5.35
CA GLU A 294 -32.27 -19.21 6.30
C GLU A 294 -31.24 -19.88 7.21
N VAL A 295 -31.59 -21.01 7.84
CA VAL A 295 -30.68 -21.75 8.71
C VAL A 295 -29.43 -22.20 7.95
N VAL A 296 -29.59 -22.73 6.74
CA VAL A 296 -28.44 -23.13 5.90
C VAL A 296 -27.60 -21.92 5.52
N GLY A 297 -28.22 -20.80 5.13
CA GLY A 297 -27.53 -19.54 4.83
C GLY A 297 -26.73 -19.02 6.03
N GLN A 298 -27.33 -19.04 7.22
CA GLN A 298 -26.73 -18.61 8.46
C GLN A 298 -25.54 -19.49 8.87
N ILE A 299 -25.67 -20.82 8.75
CA ILE A 299 -24.56 -21.75 8.98
C ILE A 299 -23.44 -21.50 7.97
N ALA A 300 -23.76 -21.34 6.69
CA ALA A 300 -22.77 -21.05 5.65
C ALA A 300 -22.00 -19.76 5.95
N GLN A 301 -22.70 -18.70 6.39
CA GLN A 301 -22.11 -17.43 6.81
C GLN A 301 -21.14 -17.58 8.00
N VAL A 302 -21.53 -18.31 9.04
CA VAL A 302 -20.68 -18.58 10.22
C VAL A 302 -19.44 -19.39 9.82
N VAL A 303 -19.61 -20.42 9.00
CA VAL A 303 -18.48 -21.22 8.51
C VAL A 303 -17.54 -20.36 7.66
N LEU A 304 -18.09 -19.53 6.78
CA LEU A 304 -17.33 -18.66 5.89
C LEU A 304 -16.42 -17.69 6.66
N ILE A 305 -16.98 -17.01 7.67
CA ILE A 305 -16.22 -16.05 8.46
C ILE A 305 -15.15 -16.72 9.32
N TRP A 306 -15.42 -17.92 9.86
CA TRP A 306 -14.42 -18.67 10.62
C TRP A 306 -13.31 -19.19 9.73
N VAL A 307 -13.63 -19.69 8.53
CA VAL A 307 -12.62 -20.05 7.53
C VAL A 307 -11.75 -18.84 7.18
N ALA A 308 -12.34 -17.65 7.01
CA ALA A 308 -11.58 -16.42 6.77
C ALA A 308 -10.64 -16.09 7.95
N PHE A 309 -11.10 -16.23 9.21
CA PHE A 309 -10.25 -16.05 10.40
C PHE A 309 -9.09 -17.05 10.45
N PHE A 310 -9.33 -18.33 10.12
CA PHE A 310 -8.27 -19.34 10.09
C PHE A 310 -7.26 -19.07 8.97
N LEU A 311 -7.71 -18.65 7.80
CA LEU A 311 -6.84 -18.27 6.68
C LEU A 311 -6.00 -17.03 6.99
N LEU A 312 -6.51 -16.11 7.82
CA LEU A 312 -5.80 -14.88 8.18
C LEU A 312 -4.42 -15.16 8.81
N GLY A 313 -4.30 -16.20 9.65
CA GLY A 313 -3.01 -16.57 10.25
C GLY A 313 -1.96 -16.95 9.21
N CYS A 314 -2.37 -17.60 8.12
CA CYS A 314 -1.43 -18.08 7.09
C CYS A 314 -1.32 -17.15 5.87
N SER A 315 -2.03 -16.02 5.88
CA SER A 315 -1.95 -15.00 4.83
C SER A 315 -0.63 -14.22 4.86
N LYS A 316 -0.28 -13.57 3.74
CA LYS A 316 0.93 -12.74 3.59
C LYS A 316 0.53 -11.27 3.45
N GLN A 317 1.40 -10.36 3.87
CA GLN A 317 1.22 -8.92 3.66
C GLN A 317 1.71 -8.54 2.26
N LYS A 318 0.81 -8.42 1.26
CA LYS A 318 1.20 -7.99 -0.10
C LYS A 318 1.18 -6.47 -0.28
N GLY A 319 0.58 -5.73 0.65
CA GLY A 319 0.44 -4.27 0.55
C GLY A 319 1.69 -3.47 0.88
N LYS A 320 2.74 -4.09 1.44
CA LYS A 320 4.00 -3.39 1.74
C LYS A 320 4.84 -3.30 0.45
N PRO A 321 5.11 -2.10 -0.09
CA PRO A 321 6.03 -1.96 -1.19
C PRO A 321 7.44 -2.37 -0.75
N ILE A 322 8.21 -2.93 -1.68
CA ILE A 322 9.58 -3.34 -1.44
C ILE A 322 10.49 -2.16 -1.83
N PHE A 323 11.42 -1.82 -0.95
CA PHE A 323 12.44 -0.83 -1.22
C PHE A 323 13.75 -1.55 -1.56
N GLN A 324 14.48 -1.05 -2.56
CA GLN A 324 15.71 -1.68 -3.05
C GLN A 324 16.81 -1.76 -1.97
N TYR A 325 16.68 -0.95 -0.93
CA TYR A 325 17.69 -0.74 0.10
C TYR A 325 17.22 -1.16 1.50
N ASP A 326 16.10 -1.90 1.60
CA ASP A 326 15.68 -2.42 2.90
C ASP A 326 16.44 -3.72 3.19
N ASP A 327 17.62 -3.57 3.81
CA ASP A 327 18.47 -4.69 4.23
C ASP A 327 17.86 -5.49 5.39
N THR A 328 16.70 -5.08 5.93
CA THR A 328 16.05 -5.88 6.97
C THR A 328 15.61 -7.21 6.37
N PRO A 329 16.17 -8.35 6.84
CA PRO A 329 15.73 -9.64 6.35
C PRO A 329 14.23 -9.75 6.63
N PRO A 330 13.45 -10.30 5.68
CA PRO A 330 12.02 -10.49 5.91
C PRO A 330 11.85 -11.31 7.18
N VAL A 331 11.25 -10.68 8.20
CA VAL A 331 10.99 -11.36 9.47
C VAL A 331 10.07 -12.53 9.13
N LYS A 332 10.57 -13.75 9.34
CA LYS A 332 9.79 -14.96 9.19
C LYS A 332 8.81 -15.03 10.36
N GLU A 333 7.77 -14.21 10.32
CA GLU A 333 6.66 -14.31 11.24
C GLU A 333 6.02 -15.70 11.07
N GLY A 334 5.80 -16.39 12.18
CA GLY A 334 5.06 -17.65 12.16
C GLY A 334 3.61 -17.41 11.70
N CYS A 335 2.97 -18.41 11.09
CA CYS A 335 1.53 -18.34 10.75
C CYS A 335 0.67 -18.04 12.01
N PHE A 336 1.18 -18.34 13.21
CA PHE A 336 0.50 -18.02 14.46
C PHE A 336 0.75 -16.62 15.03
N GLU A 337 1.50 -15.73 14.38
CA GLU A 337 1.66 -14.34 14.85
C GLU A 337 0.85 -13.33 14.03
N ARG A 338 0.37 -13.74 12.84
CA ARG A 338 -0.40 -12.89 11.92
C ARG A 338 -1.88 -12.80 12.24
N GLY A 339 -2.54 -11.72 11.82
CA GLY A 339 -3.93 -11.41 12.17
C GLY A 339 -4.12 -10.62 13.47
N ALA A 340 -3.03 -10.32 14.19
CA ALA A 340 -2.94 -9.36 15.29
C ALA A 340 -4.16 -9.36 16.23
N ARG A 341 -4.79 -8.19 16.40
CA ARG A 341 -5.91 -7.94 17.32
C ARG A 341 -7.23 -8.54 16.82
N LEU A 342 -7.32 -8.93 15.54
CA LEU A 342 -8.55 -9.49 14.95
C LEU A 342 -8.94 -10.83 15.58
N ARG A 343 -8.00 -11.53 16.24
CA ARG A 343 -8.29 -12.76 16.99
C ARG A 343 -9.23 -12.56 18.17
N TYR A 344 -9.13 -11.41 18.85
CA TYR A 344 -10.08 -11.09 19.92
C TYR A 344 -11.51 -10.94 19.39
N PHE A 345 -11.66 -10.47 18.14
CA PHE A 345 -12.95 -10.40 17.47
C PHE A 345 -13.52 -11.76 17.12
N MET A 346 -12.68 -12.75 16.81
CA MET A 346 -13.14 -14.13 16.62
C MET A 346 -13.71 -14.71 17.93
N PHE A 347 -13.06 -14.45 19.07
CA PHE A 347 -13.59 -14.87 20.37
C PHE A 347 -14.89 -14.13 20.74
N TRP A 348 -14.96 -12.83 20.44
CA TRP A 348 -16.20 -12.07 20.58
C TRP A 348 -17.32 -12.65 19.72
N ASP A 349 -17.02 -13.00 18.47
CA ASP A 349 -17.99 -13.58 17.55
C ASP A 349 -18.51 -14.94 18.04
N LEU A 350 -17.61 -15.78 18.54
CA LEU A 350 -17.95 -17.06 19.17
C LEU A 350 -18.87 -16.86 20.38
N PHE A 351 -18.56 -15.88 21.23
CA PHE A 351 -19.39 -15.54 22.39
C PHE A 351 -20.76 -15.01 21.96
N ALA A 352 -20.82 -14.14 20.94
CA ALA A 352 -22.06 -13.61 20.41
C ALA A 352 -22.95 -14.71 19.81
N LEU A 353 -22.36 -15.64 19.05
CA LEU A 353 -23.06 -16.80 18.49
C LEU A 353 -23.54 -17.76 19.59
N GLY A 354 -22.69 -18.07 20.56
CA GLY A 354 -23.07 -18.91 21.70
C GLY A 354 -24.18 -18.27 22.54
N GLY A 355 -24.12 -16.96 22.74
CA GLY A 355 -25.13 -16.18 23.46
C GLY A 355 -26.48 -16.15 22.73
N SER A 356 -26.49 -15.98 21.41
CA SER A 356 -27.73 -16.01 20.62
C SER A 356 -28.36 -17.40 20.60
N ILE A 357 -27.56 -18.47 20.38
CA ILE A 357 -28.03 -19.86 20.47
C ILE A 357 -28.54 -20.18 21.88
N GLY A 358 -27.85 -19.71 22.93
CA GLY A 358 -28.29 -19.88 24.31
C GLY A 358 -29.63 -19.20 24.59
N LEU A 359 -29.83 -17.99 24.07
CA LEU A 359 -31.10 -17.26 24.17
C LEU A 359 -32.23 -17.99 23.43
N PHE A 360 -31.97 -18.52 22.23
CA PHE A 360 -32.90 -19.36 21.49
C PHE A 360 -33.35 -20.56 22.34
N TRP A 361 -32.39 -21.32 22.88
CA TRP A 361 -32.68 -22.50 23.71
C TRP A 361 -33.46 -22.15 24.97
N LEU A 362 -33.14 -21.03 25.61
CA LEU A 362 -33.86 -20.55 26.80
C LEU A 362 -35.33 -20.27 26.46
N VAL A 363 -35.59 -19.50 25.40
CA VAL A 363 -36.97 -19.17 24.99
C VAL A 363 -37.72 -20.43 24.53
N TYR A 364 -37.06 -21.30 23.76
CA TYR A 364 -37.63 -22.57 23.31
C TYR A 364 -38.07 -23.46 24.47
N MET A 365 -37.25 -23.57 25.53
CA MET A 365 -37.56 -24.39 26.71
C MET A 365 -38.69 -23.82 27.58
N THR A 366 -38.98 -22.52 27.48
CA THR A 366 -40.10 -21.90 28.23
C THR A 366 -41.47 -22.11 27.59
N GLN A 367 -41.54 -22.71 26.40
CA GLN A 367 -42.82 -23.00 25.74
C GLN A 367 -43.45 -24.29 26.25
N ASP A 368 -44.62 -24.18 26.87
CA ASP A 368 -45.37 -25.33 27.42
C ASP A 368 -45.81 -26.35 26.35
N THR A 369 -46.05 -25.89 25.13
CA THR A 369 -46.35 -26.76 23.99
C THR A 369 -45.08 -26.97 23.19
N ARG A 370 -44.54 -28.20 23.14
CA ARG A 370 -43.41 -28.57 22.26
C ARG A 370 -43.77 -28.20 20.83
N PRO A 371 -43.26 -27.09 20.27
CA PRO A 371 -43.63 -26.71 18.92
C PRO A 371 -42.93 -27.70 17.98
N ASN A 372 -43.63 -28.13 16.93
CA ASN A 372 -42.94 -28.72 15.78
C ASN A 372 -41.89 -27.70 15.32
N PHE A 373 -40.70 -28.18 14.94
CA PHE A 373 -39.60 -27.32 14.49
C PHE A 373 -40.04 -26.34 13.38
N ASP A 374 -40.99 -26.77 12.54
CA ASP A 374 -41.61 -25.96 11.49
C ASP A 374 -42.29 -24.67 12.00
N ASN A 375 -42.74 -24.65 13.26
CA ASN A 375 -43.36 -23.47 13.89
C ASN A 375 -42.35 -22.62 14.69
N SER A 376 -41.05 -22.92 14.61
CA SER A 376 -40.01 -22.20 15.36
C SER A 376 -39.39 -21.04 14.57
N GLY A 377 -39.95 -20.69 13.41
CA GLY A 377 -39.45 -19.64 12.53
C GLY A 377 -39.29 -18.29 13.23
N ASP A 378 -40.25 -17.89 14.06
CA ASP A 378 -40.21 -16.63 14.81
C ASP A 378 -39.01 -16.55 15.78
N PHE A 379 -38.65 -17.67 16.41
CA PHE A 379 -37.50 -17.73 17.32
C PHE A 379 -36.17 -17.67 16.59
N ILE A 380 -36.08 -18.36 15.44
CA ILE A 380 -34.89 -18.34 14.59
C ILE A 380 -34.69 -16.90 14.08
N TYR A 381 -35.75 -16.29 13.58
CA TYR A 381 -35.76 -14.89 13.13
C TYR A 381 -35.28 -13.92 14.21
N PHE A 382 -35.78 -14.04 15.44
CA PHE A 382 -35.34 -13.19 16.55
C PHE A 382 -33.89 -13.45 16.95
N THR A 383 -33.46 -14.72 16.93
CA THR A 383 -32.09 -15.12 17.26
C THR A 383 -31.08 -14.54 16.27
N GLU A 384 -31.43 -14.53 14.98
CA GLU A 384 -30.63 -13.89 13.93
C GLU A 384 -30.52 -12.39 14.14
N ILE A 385 -31.62 -11.71 14.51
CA ILE A 385 -31.58 -10.28 14.87
C ILE A 385 -30.63 -10.06 16.04
N CYS A 386 -30.72 -10.84 17.12
CA CYS A 386 -29.84 -10.71 18.27
C CYS A 386 -28.37 -10.90 17.87
N TYR A 387 -28.06 -11.93 17.08
CA TYR A 387 -26.70 -12.18 16.62
C TYR A 387 -26.18 -11.08 15.68
N GLY A 388 -27.02 -10.60 14.77
CA GLY A 388 -26.77 -9.46 13.89
C GLY A 388 -26.42 -8.21 14.70
N MET A 389 -27.23 -7.86 15.70
CA MET A 389 -27.02 -6.71 16.57
C MET A 389 -25.73 -6.82 17.40
N LEU A 390 -25.36 -8.02 17.85
CA LEU A 390 -24.09 -8.25 18.57
C LEU A 390 -22.84 -8.09 17.69
N SER A 391 -23.00 -7.99 16.36
CA SER A 391 -21.93 -7.66 15.43
C SER A 391 -21.62 -6.14 15.34
N PHE A 392 -22.30 -5.30 16.13
CA PHE A 392 -22.07 -3.86 16.19
C PHE A 392 -20.60 -3.43 16.34
N PRO A 393 -19.74 -4.07 17.17
CA PRO A 393 -18.35 -3.66 17.29
C PRO A 393 -17.61 -3.62 15.94
N PHE A 394 -17.91 -4.54 15.03
CA PHE A 394 -17.27 -4.59 13.71
C PHE A 394 -17.57 -3.36 12.85
N LEU A 395 -18.76 -2.74 13.00
CA LEU A 395 -19.13 -1.50 12.30
C LEU A 395 -18.17 -0.36 12.65
N ILE A 396 -17.80 -0.23 13.93
CA ILE A 396 -16.87 0.81 14.40
C ILE A 396 -15.51 0.63 13.73
N PHE A 397 -15.07 -0.62 13.58
CA PHE A 397 -13.75 -0.93 13.02
C PHE A 397 -13.69 -0.89 11.50
N ASN A 398 -14.83 -0.90 10.81
CA ASN A 398 -14.90 -0.73 9.37
C ASN A 398 -14.67 0.73 8.93
N VAL A 399 -14.62 1.68 9.86
CA VAL A 399 -14.23 3.06 9.56
C VAL A 399 -12.76 3.06 9.12
N PRO A 400 -12.41 3.62 7.94
CA PRO A 400 -11.09 3.48 7.34
C PRO A 400 -9.94 3.99 8.23
N PHE A 401 -10.19 4.98 9.08
CA PHE A 401 -9.20 5.49 10.03
C PHE A 401 -8.86 4.49 11.15
N ILE A 402 -9.81 3.63 11.52
CA ILE A 402 -9.66 2.69 12.63
C ILE A 402 -9.15 1.34 12.12
N ASN A 403 -9.54 0.93 10.91
CA ASN A 403 -9.11 -0.34 10.31
C ASN A 403 -7.58 -0.49 10.27
N GLY A 404 -6.87 0.57 9.86
CA GLY A 404 -5.40 0.60 9.83
C GLY A 404 -4.72 0.44 11.20
N ARG A 405 -5.47 0.55 12.32
CA ARG A 405 -4.96 0.29 13.68
C ARG A 405 -5.27 -1.11 14.20
N LEU A 406 -6.23 -1.83 13.60
CA LEU A 406 -6.54 -3.21 13.99
C LEU A 406 -5.63 -4.19 13.28
N THR A 407 -5.36 -3.91 12.01
CA THR A 407 -4.53 -4.76 11.17
C THR A 407 -3.24 -4.04 10.85
N ARG A 408 -2.11 -4.72 11.03
CA ARG A 408 -0.80 -4.24 10.56
C ARG A 408 -0.68 -4.33 9.03
N ALA A 409 -1.71 -4.87 8.38
CA ALA A 409 -1.76 -5.09 6.96
C ALA A 409 -1.94 -3.75 6.23
N LYS A 410 -1.05 -3.49 5.28
CA LYS A 410 -1.17 -2.33 4.39
C LYS A 410 -2.25 -2.58 3.35
N GLU A 411 -2.95 -1.51 2.99
CA GLU A 411 -4.04 -1.58 2.02
C GLU A 411 -3.56 -2.15 0.68
N THR A 412 -4.27 -3.15 0.21
CA THR A 412 -4.13 -3.73 -1.13
C THR A 412 -5.38 -3.48 -1.94
N ALA A 413 -5.23 -3.50 -3.25
CA ALA A 413 -6.30 -3.31 -4.22
C ALA A 413 -6.03 -4.19 -5.45
N TYR A 414 -6.93 -4.17 -6.44
CA TYR A 414 -6.77 -4.95 -7.65
C TYR A 414 -6.55 -4.08 -8.88
N ASP A 415 -5.68 -4.55 -9.76
CA ASP A 415 -5.55 -4.03 -11.12
C ASP A 415 -6.68 -4.54 -12.04
N ARG A 416 -6.71 -4.06 -13.28
CA ARG A 416 -7.71 -4.51 -14.28
C ARG A 416 -7.56 -5.99 -14.66
N LYS A 417 -6.40 -6.59 -14.37
CA LYS A 417 -6.11 -8.02 -14.60
C LYS A 417 -6.48 -8.89 -13.39
N GLY A 418 -6.96 -8.29 -12.29
CA GLY A 418 -7.31 -8.99 -11.05
C GLY A 418 -6.09 -9.43 -10.22
N ASN A 419 -4.93 -8.82 -10.44
CA ASN A 419 -3.75 -8.98 -9.58
C ASN A 419 -3.91 -8.12 -8.33
N CYS A 420 -3.63 -8.70 -7.17
CA CYS A 420 -3.60 -7.99 -5.91
C CYS A 420 -2.29 -7.20 -5.82
N VAL A 421 -2.39 -5.88 -5.73
CA VAL A 421 -1.28 -4.93 -5.72
C VAL A 421 -1.41 -3.97 -4.54
N PRO A 422 -0.32 -3.37 -4.04
CA PRO A 422 -0.40 -2.28 -3.06
C PRO A 422 -1.30 -1.13 -3.53
N ALA A 423 -2.14 -0.59 -2.65
CA ALA A 423 -3.00 0.55 -2.99
C ALA A 423 -2.16 1.82 -3.21
N ILE A 424 -2.22 2.39 -4.42
CA ILE A 424 -1.33 3.48 -4.85
C ILE A 424 -1.85 4.87 -4.43
N ASP A 425 -3.07 4.99 -3.92
CA ASP A 425 -3.70 6.30 -3.67
C ASP A 425 -2.93 7.17 -2.64
N GLY A 426 -2.18 6.55 -1.73
CA GLY A 426 -1.19 7.24 -0.88
C GLY A 426 0.14 7.53 -1.58
N LEU A 427 0.62 6.61 -2.42
CA LEU A 427 1.90 6.68 -3.13
C LEU A 427 1.91 7.70 -4.29
N ARG A 428 0.79 7.87 -4.99
CA ARG A 428 0.72 8.73 -6.18
C ARG A 428 0.81 10.20 -5.86
N LYS A 429 0.25 10.61 -4.72
CA LYS A 429 0.28 12.01 -4.26
C LYS A 429 1.69 12.46 -3.94
N THR A 430 2.56 11.55 -3.49
CA THR A 430 3.96 11.84 -3.15
C THR A 430 4.91 11.69 -4.34
N VAL A 431 4.65 10.79 -5.29
CA VAL A 431 5.53 10.57 -6.45
C VAL A 431 5.35 11.63 -7.55
N LYS A 432 4.13 12.15 -7.79
CA LYS A 432 3.87 13.05 -8.93
C LYS A 432 4.52 14.45 -8.90
N PRO A 433 4.82 15.10 -7.76
CA PRO A 433 5.48 16.42 -7.80
C PRO A 433 7.01 16.35 -7.86
N LYS A 434 7.64 15.28 -7.33
CA LYS A 434 9.10 15.26 -7.14
C LYS A 434 9.89 15.03 -8.43
N GLN A 435 9.34 14.24 -9.35
CA GLN A 435 10.01 13.98 -10.63
C GLN A 435 10.05 15.23 -11.55
N GLU A 436 9.08 16.13 -11.46
CA GLU A 436 9.14 17.42 -12.17
C GLU A 436 10.05 18.42 -11.46
N GLU A 437 10.07 18.43 -10.12
CA GLU A 437 10.86 19.37 -9.34
C GLU A 437 12.36 19.02 -9.30
N ASP A 438 12.73 17.75 -9.17
CA ASP A 438 14.12 17.29 -9.22
C ASP A 438 14.71 17.42 -10.64
N VAL A 439 13.90 17.23 -11.68
CA VAL A 439 14.32 17.51 -13.06
C VAL A 439 14.56 19.00 -13.27
N ASN A 440 13.69 19.87 -12.74
CA ASN A 440 13.88 21.31 -12.80
C ASN A 440 15.07 21.78 -11.95
N LEU A 441 15.31 21.19 -10.79
CA LEU A 441 16.46 21.52 -9.93
C LEU A 441 17.77 21.06 -10.58
N LEU A 442 17.83 19.84 -11.13
CA LEU A 442 19.00 19.35 -11.87
C LEU A 442 19.24 20.17 -13.14
N LEU A 443 18.19 20.52 -13.88
CA LEU A 443 18.30 21.42 -15.03
C LEU A 443 18.83 22.80 -14.61
N ASN A 444 18.34 23.37 -13.50
CA ASN A 444 18.81 24.65 -12.99
C ASN A 444 20.23 24.59 -12.44
N THR A 445 20.66 23.46 -11.86
CA THR A 445 22.04 23.30 -11.36
C THR A 445 23.01 23.06 -12.52
N LEU A 446 22.57 22.33 -13.56
CA LEU A 446 23.38 22.09 -14.76
C LEU A 446 23.44 23.30 -15.71
N THR A 447 22.43 24.18 -15.73
CA THR A 447 22.48 25.42 -16.51
C THR A 447 23.38 26.48 -15.89
N ILE A 448 23.63 26.43 -14.58
CA ILE A 448 24.51 27.39 -13.89
C ILE A 448 26.00 27.15 -14.22
N ASP A 449 26.41 25.95 -14.64
CA ASP A 449 27.84 25.64 -14.90
C ASP A 449 28.28 25.75 -16.38
N VAL A 450 27.38 25.97 -17.35
CA VAL A 450 27.76 26.01 -18.78
C VAL A 450 27.93 27.44 -19.31
N GLY A 451 27.36 28.44 -18.65
CA GLY A 451 27.46 29.85 -19.05
C GLY A 451 28.78 30.52 -18.65
N GLU A 452 29.38 30.15 -17.52
CA GLU A 452 30.60 30.82 -17.02
C GLU A 452 31.92 30.22 -17.54
N VAL A 453 31.86 29.13 -18.33
CA VAL A 453 33.07 28.46 -18.87
C VAL A 453 33.39 28.88 -20.32
N PHE A 454 32.50 29.60 -21.01
CA PHE A 454 32.70 29.97 -22.42
C PHE A 454 32.91 31.46 -22.71
N ASP A 455 32.92 32.33 -21.70
CA ASP A 455 33.19 33.77 -21.84
C ASP A 455 34.52 34.22 -21.17
N GLY A 456 35.53 33.34 -21.12
CA GLY A 456 36.87 33.61 -20.58
C GLY A 456 38.00 33.35 -21.56
#